data_AF-A0A0C3ALU9-F1
#
_entry.id   AF-A0A0C3ALU9-F1
#
_cell.length_a   1.000
_cell.length_b   1.000
_cell.length_c   1.000
_cell.angle_alpha   90.00
_cell.angle_beta   90.00
_cell.angle_gamma   90.00
#
_symmetry.space_group_name_H-M   'P 1'
#
loop_
_entity.id
_entity.type
_entity.pdbx_description
1 polymer ?
#
loop_
_entity_poly.entity_id
_entity_poly.type
_entity_poly.pdbx_seq_one_letter_code
_entity_poly.pdbx_strand_id
1 'polypeptide(L)'
;MLSTDNPDILRHTKTPNLLRLNLWSVTSPLQLEGLDLRRLVRLSIRLSGKEPLTYSLDPSEYPALAELSVNVAWTPHVWVQTSLILLRAIKITSFLSPDPHGNILCVSLLYNPELLPSLQQVFLSDFVEWDLLFLTLKRRNFGLKDVQKIQSFTVPFIPFEFRRHLALLLNGQQSQEDFEYDASLEATRSLVCDPEV
;
A
#
# COMPACT_ATOMS: atom_id res chain seq x y z
N MET A 1 12.03 8.14 18.10
CA MET A 1 12.10 7.40 16.83
C MET A 1 13.23 6.40 16.98
N LEU A 2 12.98 5.11 16.70
CA LEU A 2 13.99 4.05 16.78
C LEU A 2 14.19 3.48 15.37
N SER A 3 15.45 3.27 14.98
CA SER A 3 15.82 2.62 13.73
C SER A 3 16.83 1.53 14.05
N THR A 4 16.61 0.31 13.55
CA THR A 4 17.55 -0.80 13.74
C THR A 4 17.56 -1.73 12.54
N ASP A 5 18.73 -2.26 12.24
CA ASP A 5 19.02 -3.29 11.24
C ASP A 5 18.97 -4.71 11.79
N ASN A 6 18.81 -4.84 13.11
CA ASN A 6 18.61 -6.10 13.78
C ASN A 6 17.34 -6.01 14.65
N PRO A 7 16.19 -6.47 14.12
CA PRO A 7 14.92 -6.40 14.85
C PRO A 7 14.94 -7.22 16.16
N ASP A 8 15.82 -8.22 16.30
CA ASP A 8 15.90 -9.02 17.53
C ASP A 8 16.37 -8.19 18.74
N ILE A 9 17.10 -7.10 18.50
CA ILE A 9 17.53 -6.15 19.55
C ILE A 9 16.33 -5.50 20.23
N LEU A 10 15.19 -5.36 19.52
CA LEU A 10 13.99 -4.72 20.06
C LEU A 10 13.46 -5.41 21.32
N ARG A 11 13.63 -6.74 21.42
CA ARG A 11 13.23 -7.53 22.60
C ARG A 11 14.01 -7.17 23.85
N HIS A 12 15.21 -6.63 23.69
CA HIS A 12 16.08 -6.20 24.79
C HIS A 12 15.91 -4.72 25.12
N THR A 13 15.25 -3.95 24.26
CA THR A 13 15.02 -2.52 24.47
C THR A 13 13.62 -2.24 25.00
N LYS A 14 13.52 -1.79 26.26
CA LYS A 14 12.25 -1.31 26.81
C LYS A 14 11.91 0.06 26.23
N THR A 15 11.04 0.10 25.21
CA THR A 15 10.60 1.35 24.57
C THR A 15 9.07 1.48 24.53
N PRO A 16 8.37 1.51 25.69
CA PRO A 16 6.90 1.49 25.75
C PRO A 16 6.21 2.73 25.14
N ASN A 17 6.97 3.80 24.88
CA ASN A 17 6.49 5.03 24.28
C ASN A 17 6.98 5.21 22.83
N LEU A 18 7.33 4.12 22.16
CA LEU A 18 7.83 4.18 20.80
C LEU A 18 6.71 4.57 19.83
N LEU A 19 6.81 5.78 19.27
CA LEU A 19 5.83 6.29 18.29
C LEU A 19 6.21 5.99 16.84
N ARG A 20 7.51 5.80 16.57
CA ARG A 20 8.04 5.61 15.21
C ARG A 20 9.15 4.57 15.24
N LEU A 21 8.98 3.54 14.42
CA LEU A 21 9.90 2.41 14.31
C LEU A 21 10.28 2.20 12.85
N ASN A 22 11.57 2.10 12.60
CA ASN A 22 12.13 1.74 11.31
C ASN A 22 12.97 0.46 11.46
N LEU A 23 12.57 -0.58 10.75
CA LEU A 23 13.20 -1.88 10.79
C LEU A 23 13.82 -2.19 9.45
N TRP A 24 15.09 -2.54 9.47
CA TRP A 24 15.78 -3.08 8.32
C TRP A 24 16.00 -4.56 8.51
N SER A 25 16.07 -5.27 7.40
CA SER A 25 16.40 -6.69 7.36
C SER A 25 15.43 -7.58 8.17
N VAL A 26 14.13 -7.29 8.09
CA VAL A 26 13.10 -8.15 8.69
C VAL A 26 12.97 -9.42 7.84
N THR A 27 13.18 -10.57 8.47
CA THR A 27 13.13 -11.89 7.81
C THR A 27 11.87 -12.66 8.19
N SER A 28 11.20 -12.31 9.29
CA SER A 28 10.02 -13.02 9.78
C SER A 28 9.08 -12.10 10.58
N PRO A 29 7.74 -12.29 10.49
CA PRO A 29 6.78 -11.62 11.36
C PRO A 29 7.03 -11.86 12.87
N LEU A 30 7.55 -13.03 13.23
CA LEU A 30 7.82 -13.44 14.61
C LEU A 30 8.81 -12.50 15.33
N GLN A 31 9.61 -11.74 14.59
CA GLN A 31 10.57 -10.78 15.17
C GLN A 31 9.87 -9.59 15.85
N LEU A 32 8.61 -9.35 15.49
CA LEU A 32 7.80 -8.26 16.01
C LEU A 32 6.79 -8.71 17.07
N GLU A 33 6.53 -10.01 17.16
CA GLU A 33 5.66 -10.59 18.17
C GLU A 33 6.17 -10.33 19.60
N GLY A 34 5.24 -10.00 20.49
CA GLY A 34 5.52 -9.79 21.92
C GLY A 34 6.19 -8.44 22.24
N LEU A 35 6.40 -7.57 21.25
CA LEU A 35 6.84 -6.19 21.48
C LEU A 35 5.65 -5.30 21.84
N ASP A 36 5.79 -4.44 22.86
CA ASP A 36 4.75 -3.46 23.18
C ASP A 36 4.81 -2.27 22.20
N LEU A 37 4.12 -2.41 21.07
CA LEU A 37 4.05 -1.41 19.99
C LEU A 37 2.70 -0.69 19.95
N ARG A 38 1.92 -0.74 21.03
CA ARG A 38 0.54 -0.20 21.05
C ARG A 38 0.43 1.30 20.78
N ARG A 39 1.51 2.04 21.08
CA ARG A 39 1.59 3.50 20.82
C ARG A 39 2.24 3.84 19.48
N LEU A 40 2.61 2.84 18.69
CA LEU A 40 3.31 3.03 17.43
C LEU A 40 2.37 3.67 16.42
N VAL A 41 2.74 4.85 15.94
CA VAL A 41 1.98 5.63 14.95
C VAL A 41 2.52 5.38 13.54
N ARG A 42 3.83 5.13 13.43
CA ARG A 42 4.49 4.89 12.14
C ARG A 42 5.40 3.68 12.20
N LEU A 43 5.20 2.77 11.26
CA LEU A 43 6.01 1.59 11.05
C LEU A 43 6.63 1.63 9.66
N SER A 44 7.93 1.46 9.59
CA SER A 44 8.66 1.28 8.34
C SER A 44 9.44 -0.02 8.41
N ILE A 45 9.20 -0.93 7.47
CA ILE A 45 9.81 -2.24 7.41
C ILE A 45 10.50 -2.37 6.07
N ARG A 46 11.76 -2.80 6.08
CA ARG A 46 12.45 -3.31 4.91
C ARG A 46 12.69 -4.80 5.11
N LEU A 47 12.09 -5.59 4.24
CA LEU A 47 12.24 -7.03 4.25
C LEU A 47 13.63 -7.42 3.72
N SER A 48 14.19 -8.47 4.30
CA SER A 48 15.33 -9.17 3.76
C SER A 48 14.99 -10.66 3.73
N GLY A 49 14.86 -11.22 2.54
CA GLY A 49 14.51 -12.62 2.41
C GLY A 49 14.29 -12.98 0.95
N LYS A 50 14.55 -14.24 0.61
CA LYS A 50 14.22 -14.79 -0.71
C LYS A 50 12.87 -15.49 -0.73
N GLU A 51 12.32 -15.79 0.43
CA GLU A 51 11.07 -16.52 0.57
C GLU A 51 9.88 -15.55 0.61
N PRO A 52 8.75 -15.89 -0.05
CA PRO A 52 7.52 -15.14 0.08
C PRO A 52 7.10 -15.04 1.54
N LEU A 53 6.78 -13.82 1.98
CA LEU A 53 6.37 -13.57 3.36
C LEU A 53 4.96 -13.00 3.36
N THR A 54 4.02 -13.73 3.96
CA THR A 54 2.75 -13.15 4.39
C THR A 54 2.97 -12.47 5.73
N TYR A 55 2.81 -11.16 5.76
CA TYR A 55 3.07 -10.38 6.94
C TYR A 55 1.73 -9.90 7.52
N SER A 56 1.25 -10.57 8.57
CA SER A 56 0.03 -10.16 9.26
C SER A 56 0.37 -9.08 10.29
N LEU A 57 -0.31 -7.93 10.20
CA LEU A 57 -0.27 -6.92 11.26
C LEU A 57 -1.54 -7.08 12.08
N ASP A 58 -1.39 -7.47 13.35
CA ASP A 58 -2.54 -7.59 14.26
C ASP A 58 -2.99 -6.19 14.73
N PRO A 59 -4.25 -5.80 14.52
CA PRO A 59 -4.77 -4.51 14.98
C PRO A 59 -4.63 -4.29 16.49
N SER A 60 -4.61 -5.35 17.29
CA SER A 60 -4.45 -5.29 18.75
C SER A 60 -3.03 -4.91 19.18
N GLU A 61 -2.02 -5.27 18.38
CA GLU A 61 -0.62 -4.90 18.59
C GLU A 61 -0.33 -3.48 18.07
N TYR A 62 -1.04 -3.07 17.01
CA TYR A 62 -0.86 -1.80 16.30
C TYR A 62 -2.10 -0.89 16.29
N PRO A 63 -2.81 -0.68 17.42
CA PRO A 63 -4.09 0.04 17.43
C PRO A 63 -3.96 1.52 17.06
N ALA A 64 -2.77 2.12 17.24
CA ALA A 64 -2.49 3.52 16.94
C ALA A 64 -1.84 3.75 15.56
N LEU A 65 -1.61 2.70 14.77
CA LEU A 65 -0.81 2.76 13.55
C LEU A 65 -1.54 3.55 12.46
N ALA A 66 -0.95 4.67 12.05
CA ALA A 66 -1.49 5.59 11.06
C ALA A 66 -0.70 5.59 9.75
N GLU A 67 0.59 5.24 9.79
CA GLU A 67 1.47 5.22 8.62
C GLU A 67 2.25 3.90 8.54
N LEU A 68 2.13 3.21 7.41
CA LEU A 68 2.85 1.97 7.13
C LEU A 68 3.70 2.14 5.87
N SER A 69 4.99 1.84 5.96
CA SER A 69 5.90 1.74 4.82
C SER A 69 6.50 0.34 4.78
N VAL A 70 6.30 -0.37 3.67
CA VAL A 70 6.89 -1.69 3.43
C VAL A 70 7.79 -1.61 2.21
N ASN A 71 9.07 -1.90 2.40
CA ASN A 71 10.02 -2.10 1.34
C ASN A 71 10.27 -3.61 1.21
N VAL A 72 9.79 -4.20 0.12
CA VAL A 72 9.86 -5.65 -0.11
C VAL A 72 11.20 -6.10 -0.71
N ALA A 73 12.11 -5.15 -1.01
CA ALA A 73 13.39 -5.39 -1.64
C ALA A 73 13.30 -6.30 -2.88
N TRP A 74 13.80 -7.53 -2.78
CA TRP A 74 13.81 -8.55 -3.84
C TRP A 74 12.88 -9.72 -3.53
N THR A 75 12.05 -9.60 -2.49
CA THR A 75 11.22 -10.68 -1.98
C THR A 75 9.98 -10.83 -2.85
N PRO A 76 9.74 -12.01 -3.47
CA PRO A 76 8.57 -12.22 -4.29
C PRO A 76 7.31 -12.32 -3.41
N HIS A 77 6.31 -11.49 -3.69
CA HIS A 77 4.95 -11.55 -3.13
C HIS A 77 4.85 -11.43 -1.60
N VAL A 78 4.32 -10.28 -1.17
CA VAL A 78 4.03 -9.92 0.20
C VAL A 78 2.66 -9.29 0.18
N TRP A 79 1.75 -9.89 0.92
CA TRP A 79 0.47 -9.28 1.22
C TRP A 79 0.38 -9.04 2.72
N VAL A 80 -0.01 -7.83 3.08
CA VAL A 80 -0.33 -7.46 4.45
C VAL A 80 -1.84 -7.52 4.58
N GLN A 81 -2.37 -8.71 4.90
CA GLN A 81 -3.78 -8.81 5.28
C GLN A 81 -3.90 -8.27 6.70
N THR A 82 -4.55 -7.12 6.85
CA THR A 82 -4.65 -6.46 8.14
C THR A 82 -5.90 -5.59 8.23
N SER A 83 -6.41 -5.42 9.45
CA SER A 83 -7.55 -4.54 9.76
C SER A 83 -7.08 -3.33 10.56
N LEU A 84 -6.28 -2.45 9.94
CA LEU A 84 -5.76 -1.26 10.61
C LEU A 84 -6.73 -0.09 10.47
N ILE A 85 -7.65 0.00 11.43
CA ILE A 85 -8.74 0.98 11.41
C ILE A 85 -8.26 2.44 11.34
N LEU A 86 -7.08 2.75 11.89
CA LEU A 86 -6.51 4.11 11.92
C LEU A 86 -5.48 4.36 10.81
N LEU A 87 -5.17 3.37 9.96
CA LEU A 87 -4.15 3.53 8.91
C LEU A 87 -4.63 4.55 7.88
N ARG A 88 -3.86 5.63 7.70
CA ARG A 88 -4.15 6.74 6.79
C ARG A 88 -3.26 6.72 5.55
N ALA A 89 -2.04 6.24 5.69
CA ALA A 89 -1.07 6.19 4.61
C ALA A 89 -0.38 4.83 4.53
N ILE A 90 -0.31 4.28 3.31
CA ILE A 90 0.48 3.10 2.99
C ILE A 90 1.47 3.41 1.88
N LYS A 91 2.71 2.97 2.06
CA LYS A 91 3.78 3.06 1.07
C LYS A 91 4.35 1.68 0.83
N ILE A 92 4.26 1.17 -0.38
CA ILE A 92 4.86 -0.10 -0.79
C ILE A 92 5.93 0.19 -1.83
N THR A 93 7.15 -0.30 -1.61
CA THR A 93 8.26 -0.13 -2.55
C THR A 93 8.98 -1.44 -2.81
N SER A 94 9.40 -1.66 -4.04
CA SER A 94 10.12 -2.85 -4.51
C SER A 94 11.30 -2.48 -5.40
N PHE A 95 12.25 -3.41 -5.52
CA PHE A 95 13.29 -3.36 -6.55
C PHE A 95 13.00 -4.28 -7.74
N LEU A 96 11.93 -5.09 -7.66
CA LEU A 96 11.42 -5.88 -8.78
C LEU A 96 10.44 -5.02 -9.59
N SER A 97 10.43 -5.22 -10.91
CA SER A 97 9.48 -4.61 -11.85
C SER A 97 9.30 -5.55 -13.04
N PRO A 98 8.07 -5.97 -13.41
CA PRO A 98 6.79 -5.63 -12.75
C PRO A 98 6.57 -6.43 -11.46
N ASP A 99 5.99 -5.77 -10.46
CA ASP A 99 5.70 -6.30 -9.14
C ASP A 99 4.19 -6.31 -8.87
N PRO A 100 3.61 -7.47 -8.50
CA PRO A 100 2.18 -7.58 -8.25
C PRO A 100 1.68 -6.89 -6.97
N HIS A 101 2.53 -6.36 -6.08
CA HIS A 101 2.04 -5.80 -4.80
C HIS A 101 1.01 -4.68 -4.98
N GLY A 102 1.16 -3.84 -6.01
CA GLY A 102 0.21 -2.79 -6.34
C GLY A 102 -1.18 -3.36 -6.67
N ASN A 103 -1.21 -4.38 -7.53
CA ASN A 103 -2.42 -5.09 -7.92
C ASN A 103 -3.07 -5.81 -6.74
N ILE A 104 -2.27 -6.49 -5.90
CA ILE A 104 -2.78 -7.19 -4.71
C ILE A 104 -3.41 -6.19 -3.74
N LEU A 105 -2.80 -5.02 -3.52
CA LEU A 105 -3.39 -3.95 -2.70
C LEU A 105 -4.71 -3.47 -3.28
N CYS A 106 -4.77 -3.20 -4.58
CA CYS A 106 -6.00 -2.75 -5.22
C CYS A 106 -7.11 -3.80 -5.09
N VAL A 107 -6.81 -5.07 -5.37
CA VAL A 107 -7.76 -6.19 -5.20
C VAL A 107 -8.27 -6.26 -3.76
N SER A 108 -7.39 -6.18 -2.77
CA SER A 108 -7.83 -6.21 -1.37
C SER A 108 -8.72 -5.02 -1.01
N LEU A 109 -8.36 -3.81 -1.43
CA LEU A 109 -9.15 -2.60 -1.19
C LEU A 109 -10.48 -2.62 -1.95
N LEU A 110 -10.54 -3.29 -3.10
CA LEU A 110 -11.76 -3.49 -3.86
C LEU A 110 -12.70 -4.46 -3.11
N TYR A 111 -12.21 -5.62 -2.67
CA TYR A 111 -13.07 -6.62 -2.04
C TYR A 111 -13.40 -6.32 -0.58
N ASN A 112 -12.44 -5.82 0.20
CA ASN A 112 -12.56 -5.62 1.66
C ASN A 112 -12.13 -4.19 2.09
N PRO A 113 -12.76 -3.14 1.55
CA PRO A 113 -12.41 -1.75 1.85
C PRO A 113 -12.52 -1.36 3.34
N GLU A 114 -13.39 -2.04 4.08
CA GLU A 114 -13.63 -1.89 5.53
C GLU A 114 -12.45 -2.34 6.41
N LEU A 115 -11.48 -3.09 5.87
CA LEU A 115 -10.28 -3.46 6.61
C LEU A 115 -9.35 -2.27 6.84
N LEU A 116 -9.34 -1.31 5.92
CA LEU A 116 -8.51 -0.11 6.00
C LEU A 116 -9.38 1.15 5.83
N PRO A 117 -10.37 1.38 6.73
CA PRO A 117 -11.42 2.36 6.52
C PRO A 117 -10.89 3.80 6.53
N SER A 118 -9.79 4.09 7.24
CA SER A 118 -9.21 5.43 7.32
C SER A 118 -8.19 5.77 6.21
N LEU A 119 -7.86 4.80 5.35
CA LEU A 119 -6.80 4.94 4.36
C LEU A 119 -7.16 6.02 3.32
N GLN A 120 -6.25 6.98 3.15
CA GLN A 120 -6.42 8.16 2.31
C GLN A 120 -5.27 8.35 1.33
N GLN A 121 -4.08 7.81 1.64
CA GLN A 121 -2.87 8.00 0.85
C GLN A 121 -2.23 6.64 0.52
N VAL A 122 -1.98 6.41 -0.76
CA VAL A 122 -1.31 5.22 -1.26
C VAL A 122 -0.11 5.63 -2.11
N PHE A 123 1.05 5.05 -1.82
CA PHE A 123 2.24 5.15 -2.66
C PHE A 123 2.69 3.76 -3.06
N LEU A 124 2.89 3.57 -4.35
CA LEU A 124 3.48 2.37 -4.95
C LEU A 124 4.72 2.79 -5.74
N SER A 125 5.82 2.06 -5.61
CA SER A 125 6.99 2.27 -6.46
C SER A 125 6.95 1.48 -7.77
N ASP A 126 5.82 0.87 -8.10
CA ASP A 126 5.64 0.07 -9.31
C ASP A 126 4.29 0.33 -9.97
N PHE A 127 4.10 -0.24 -11.17
CA PHE A 127 2.90 -0.19 -11.98
C PHE A 127 1.76 -0.99 -11.34
N VAL A 128 0.54 -0.57 -11.68
CA VAL A 128 -0.71 -1.22 -11.31
C VAL A 128 -1.56 -1.30 -12.57
N GLU A 129 -2.35 -2.36 -12.70
CA GLU A 129 -3.38 -2.42 -13.74
C GLU A 129 -4.38 -1.27 -13.51
N TRP A 130 -4.60 -0.47 -14.55
CA TRP A 130 -5.34 0.78 -14.40
C TRP A 130 -6.83 0.54 -14.20
N ASP A 131 -7.38 -0.51 -14.81
CA ASP A 131 -8.75 -0.96 -14.57
C ASP A 131 -8.98 -1.31 -13.09
N LEU A 132 -8.07 -2.06 -12.46
CA LEU A 132 -8.12 -2.41 -11.05
C LEU A 132 -8.05 -1.16 -10.18
N LEU A 133 -7.15 -0.22 -10.49
CA LEU A 133 -7.06 1.05 -9.77
C LEU A 133 -8.38 1.84 -9.87
N PHE A 134 -8.91 2.01 -11.08
CA PHE A 134 -10.15 2.78 -11.28
C PHE A 134 -11.35 2.12 -10.62
N LEU A 135 -11.49 0.79 -10.70
CA LEU A 135 -12.53 0.05 -9.99
C LEU A 135 -12.41 0.23 -8.47
N THR A 136 -11.19 0.15 -7.94
CA THR A 136 -10.90 0.36 -6.52
C THR A 136 -11.32 1.75 -6.06
N LEU A 137 -10.90 2.79 -6.79
CA LEU A 137 -11.23 4.18 -6.48
C LEU A 137 -12.73 4.46 -6.63
N LYS A 138 -13.39 3.95 -7.69
CA LYS A 138 -14.85 4.10 -7.88
C LYS A 138 -15.62 3.49 -6.71
N ARG A 139 -15.32 2.24 -6.35
CA ARG A 139 -15.98 1.56 -5.24
C ARG A 139 -15.75 2.28 -3.92
N ARG A 140 -14.51 2.66 -3.62
CA ARG A 140 -14.15 3.22 -2.33
C ARG A 140 -14.57 4.68 -2.15
N ASN A 141 -14.38 5.52 -3.17
CA ASN A 141 -14.64 6.96 -3.05
C ASN A 141 -16.11 7.34 -3.19
N PHE A 142 -16.95 6.44 -3.72
CA PHE A 142 -18.37 6.72 -4.02
C PHE A 142 -19.34 5.67 -3.50
N GLY A 143 -18.92 4.41 -3.31
CA GLY A 143 -19.81 3.30 -2.97
C GLY A 143 -20.02 3.07 -1.48
N LEU A 144 -19.22 3.68 -0.60
CA LEU A 144 -19.16 3.34 0.83
C LEU A 144 -19.21 4.59 1.71
N LYS A 145 -20.07 4.57 2.73
CA LYS A 145 -20.27 5.71 3.65
C LYS A 145 -19.28 5.74 4.80
N ASP A 146 -18.88 4.57 5.30
CA ASP A 146 -18.03 4.43 6.50
C ASP A 146 -16.54 4.28 6.20
N VAL A 147 -16.15 4.47 4.93
CA VAL A 147 -14.77 4.37 4.45
C VAL A 147 -14.33 5.72 3.91
N GLN A 148 -13.16 6.18 4.35
CA GLN A 148 -12.53 7.39 3.84
C GLN A 148 -12.09 7.23 2.39
N LYS A 149 -12.30 8.30 1.63
CA LYS A 149 -11.89 8.39 0.24
C LYS A 149 -10.36 8.39 0.13
N ILE A 150 -9.82 7.69 -0.87
CA ILE A 150 -8.42 7.86 -1.26
C ILE A 150 -8.31 9.23 -1.94
N GLN A 151 -7.49 10.09 -1.34
CA GLN A 151 -7.22 11.46 -1.79
C GLN A 151 -5.94 11.55 -2.60
N SER A 152 -5.00 10.63 -2.37
CA SER A 152 -3.72 10.60 -3.07
C SER A 152 -3.32 9.17 -3.42
N PHE A 153 -3.01 8.96 -4.69
CA PHE A 153 -2.48 7.71 -5.20
C PHE A 153 -1.25 8.02 -6.06
N THR A 154 -0.09 7.56 -5.63
CA THR A 154 1.20 7.82 -6.30
C THR A 154 1.75 6.53 -6.87
N VAL A 155 2.09 6.55 -8.15
CA VAL A 155 2.77 5.48 -8.91
C VAL A 155 3.91 6.09 -9.73
N PRO A 156 4.88 5.30 -10.21
CA PRO A 156 6.04 5.84 -10.93
C PRO A 156 5.69 6.57 -12.23
N PHE A 157 4.64 6.12 -12.91
CA PHE A 157 4.21 6.67 -14.18
C PHE A 157 2.69 6.58 -14.32
N ILE A 158 2.08 7.63 -14.86
CA ILE A 158 0.66 7.70 -15.21
C ILE A 158 0.55 8.10 -16.68
N PRO A 159 0.02 7.23 -17.56
CA PRO A 159 -0.30 7.54 -18.96
C PRO A 159 -1.12 8.82 -19.05
N PHE A 160 -0.87 9.62 -20.09
CA PHE A 160 -1.44 10.95 -20.20
C PHE A 160 -2.98 10.92 -20.20
N GLU A 161 -3.54 9.96 -20.91
CA GLU A 161 -4.97 9.66 -21.07
C GLU A 161 -5.65 9.41 -19.71
N PHE A 162 -4.92 8.81 -18.77
CA PHE A 162 -5.43 8.42 -17.46
C PHE A 162 -5.35 9.52 -16.41
N ARG A 163 -4.49 10.53 -16.61
CA ARG A 163 -4.25 11.60 -15.61
C ARG A 163 -5.53 12.36 -15.25
N ARG A 164 -6.32 12.75 -16.24
CA ARG A 164 -7.57 13.49 -16.02
C ARG A 164 -8.56 12.64 -15.22
N HIS A 165 -8.77 11.39 -15.63
CA HIS A 165 -9.73 10.51 -14.96
C HIS A 165 -9.31 10.20 -13.52
N LEU A 166 -8.03 9.87 -13.31
CA LEU A 166 -7.49 9.65 -11.97
C LEU A 166 -7.68 10.87 -11.07
N ALA A 167 -7.40 12.07 -11.58
CA ALA A 167 -7.60 13.32 -10.84
C ALA A 167 -9.07 13.54 -10.45
N LEU A 168 -10.03 13.27 -11.36
CA LEU A 168 -11.46 13.36 -11.07
C LEU A 168 -11.87 12.40 -9.95
N LEU A 169 -11.46 11.12 -10.04
CA LEU A 169 -11.77 10.09 -9.04
C LEU A 169 -11.19 10.42 -7.66
N LEU A 170 -9.95 10.90 -7.59
CA LEU A 170 -9.28 11.30 -6.34
C LEU A 170 -9.93 12.55 -5.71
N ASN A 171 -10.43 13.48 -6.53
CA ASN A 171 -11.19 14.65 -6.08
C ASN A 171 -12.65 14.33 -5.71
N GLY A 172 -13.05 13.06 -5.79
CA GLY A 172 -14.42 12.64 -5.47
C GLY A 172 -15.44 13.14 -6.48
N GLN A 173 -15.03 13.37 -7.73
CA GLN A 173 -15.90 13.69 -8.86
C GLN A 173 -16.13 12.43 -9.69
N GLN A 174 -17.40 12.06 -9.87
CA GLN A 174 -17.77 10.93 -10.72
C GLN A 174 -17.67 11.37 -12.18
N SER A 175 -16.78 10.79 -12.98
CA SER A 175 -16.83 11.05 -14.44
C SER A 175 -18.06 10.37 -15.02
N GLN A 176 -18.80 11.09 -15.86
CA GLN A 176 -19.89 10.52 -16.68
C GLN A 176 -19.35 9.71 -17.87
N GLU A 177 -18.08 9.87 -18.22
CA GLU A 177 -17.43 9.10 -19.27
C GLU A 177 -17.22 7.66 -18.79
N ASP A 178 -17.97 6.73 -19.38
CA ASP A 178 -17.64 5.30 -19.35
C ASP A 178 -16.29 5.13 -20.06
N PHE A 179 -15.36 4.47 -19.37
CA PHE A 179 -14.03 4.20 -19.91
C PHE A 179 -14.15 3.13 -21.00
N GLU A 180 -14.11 3.53 -22.28
CA GLU A 180 -14.10 2.61 -23.43
C GLU A 180 -12.69 2.11 -23.80
N TYR A 181 -11.64 2.64 -23.19
CA TYR A 181 -10.26 2.23 -23.49
C TYR A 181 -9.87 0.95 -22.73
N ASP A 182 -9.20 0.04 -23.42
CA ASP A 182 -8.52 -1.11 -22.81
C ASP A 182 -7.42 -0.60 -21.86
N ALA A 183 -7.69 -0.67 -20.56
CA ALA A 183 -6.83 -0.17 -19.50
C ALA A 183 -5.85 -1.24 -18.98
N SER A 184 -5.71 -2.36 -19.69
CA SER A 184 -4.71 -3.38 -19.40
C SER A 184 -3.29 -2.83 -19.57
N LEU A 185 -2.35 -3.40 -18.83
CA LEU A 185 -0.93 -3.03 -18.87
C LEU A 185 -0.32 -3.27 -20.27
N GLU A 186 -0.81 -4.25 -21.01
CA GLU A 186 -0.38 -4.56 -22.37
C GLU A 186 -0.83 -3.49 -23.37
N ALA A 187 -2.10 -3.07 -23.33
CA ALA A 187 -2.62 -1.96 -24.14
C ALA A 187 -1.96 -0.63 -23.78
N THR A 188 -1.70 -0.40 -22.49
CA THR A 188 -1.00 0.80 -22.02
C THR A 188 0.45 0.83 -22.49
N ARG A 189 1.13 -0.32 -22.55
CA ARG A 189 2.51 -0.42 -23.04
C ARG A 189 2.61 -0.08 -24.52
N SER A 190 1.66 -0.49 -25.35
CA SER A 190 1.63 -0.09 -26.76
C SER A 190 1.52 1.42 -26.93
N LEU A 191 0.68 2.09 -26.13
CA LEU A 191 0.51 3.55 -26.19
C LEU A 191 1.77 4.32 -25.78
N VAL A 192 2.54 3.82 -24.80
CA VAL A 192 3.80 4.46 -24.36
C VAL A 192 4.93 4.25 -25.36
N CYS A 193 4.88 3.18 -26.15
CA CYS A 193 5.91 2.83 -27.13
C CYS A 193 5.57 3.22 -28.57
N ASP A 194 4.43 3.88 -28.81
CA ASP A 194 4.02 4.35 -30.14
C ASP A 194 4.69 5.71 -30.43
N PRO A 195 5.61 5.80 -31.40
CA PRO A 195 6.31 7.06 -31.70
C PRO A 195 5.44 8.10 -32.43
N GLU A 196 4.18 7.79 -32.74
CA GLU A 196 3.24 8.71 -33.39
C GLU A 196 2.26 9.43 -32.43
N VAL A 197 2.41 9.24 -31.11
CA VAL A 197 1.69 10.01 -30.05
C VAL A 197 2.59 11.03 -29.37
#